data_AF-A0A7W3J7X2-F1
#
_entry.id   AF-A0A7W3J7X2-F1
#
_cell.length_a   1.000
_cell.length_b   1.000
_cell.length_c   1.000
_cell.angle_alpha   90.00
_cell.angle_beta   90.00
_cell.angle_gamma   90.00
#
_symmetry.space_group_name_H-M   'P 1'
#
loop_
_entity.id
_entity.type
_entity.pdbx_description
1 polymer ?
#
loop_
_entity_poly.entity_id
_entity_poly.type
_entity_poly.pdbx_seq_one_letter_code
_entity_poly.pdbx_strand_id
1 'polypeptide(L)'
;MAQRTAWAPSAFDAVAVHESLRALGGHQIRGVRYIDLDYGTARPYWDEGERDLVAFGVELDLDDGSTRSVVWEQRDANQGLGVRAEALIPAHVTSGSTWDVSRRWRRKGPARISSVQSWWWKNDTTRHGAGEPVTTSFELHGLALRDGAEEALIMLHGVDDVTVYLNPGRSLRARVLSPELVPLGGPDAAAGEALPTG
;
A
#
# COMPACT_ATOMS: atom_id res chain seq x y z
N MET A 1 -10.87 -14.11 -2.78
CA MET A 1 -10.86 -13.16 -1.64
C MET A 1 -11.58 -11.90 -2.10
N ALA A 2 -12.53 -11.36 -1.33
CA ALA A 2 -13.27 -10.15 -1.71
C ALA A 2 -12.35 -8.91 -1.69
N GLN A 3 -12.64 -7.92 -2.53
CA GLN A 3 -11.98 -6.59 -2.54
C GLN A 3 -11.94 -6.03 -1.11
N ARG A 4 -10.77 -5.55 -0.67
CA ARG A 4 -10.60 -4.88 0.62
C ARG A 4 -10.29 -3.42 0.35
N THR A 5 -11.19 -2.56 0.79
CA THR A 5 -11.20 -1.13 0.51
C THR A 5 -10.04 -0.43 1.21
N ALA A 6 -9.60 0.68 0.63
CA ALA A 6 -8.55 1.53 1.19
C ALA A 6 -8.91 2.24 2.51
N TRP A 7 -10.18 2.18 2.91
CA TRP A 7 -10.72 2.86 4.08
C TRP A 7 -11.33 1.87 5.06
N ALA A 8 -11.12 2.15 6.34
CA ALA A 8 -11.72 1.46 7.46
C ALA A 8 -12.50 2.49 8.31
N PRO A 9 -13.80 2.28 8.59
CA PRO A 9 -14.60 3.22 9.38
C PRO A 9 -14.27 3.17 10.88
N SER A 10 -13.40 2.25 11.31
CA SER A 10 -12.94 2.13 12.69
C SER A 10 -11.55 1.49 12.76
N ALA A 11 -10.89 1.58 13.92
CA ALA A 11 -9.63 0.88 14.16
C ALA A 11 -9.81 -0.65 14.09
N PHE A 12 -10.96 -1.16 14.51
CA PHE A 12 -11.30 -2.59 14.41
C PHE A 12 -11.32 -3.05 12.94
N ASP A 13 -11.94 -2.27 12.07
CA ASP A 13 -11.97 -2.58 10.64
C ASP A 13 -10.57 -2.48 10.01
N ALA A 14 -9.74 -1.52 10.45
CA ALA A 14 -8.36 -1.40 10.00
C ALA A 14 -7.53 -2.63 10.37
N VAL A 15 -7.73 -3.18 11.58
CA VAL A 15 -7.12 -4.45 12.00
C VAL A 15 -7.62 -5.61 11.14
N ALA A 16 -8.92 -5.68 10.85
CA ALA A 16 -9.47 -6.73 9.98
C ALA A 16 -8.91 -6.68 8.55
N VAL A 17 -8.70 -5.48 8.01
CA VAL A 17 -7.98 -5.28 6.74
C VAL A 17 -6.53 -5.73 6.89
N HIS A 18 -5.83 -5.32 7.94
CA HIS A 18 -4.45 -5.75 8.19
C HIS A 18 -4.30 -7.28 8.23
N GLU A 19 -5.12 -7.98 9.01
CA GLU A 19 -5.09 -9.45 9.09
C GLU A 19 -5.40 -10.09 7.73
N SER A 20 -6.24 -9.46 6.92
CA SER A 20 -6.46 -9.88 5.53
C SER A 20 -5.20 -9.70 4.68
N LEU A 21 -4.45 -8.61 4.84
CA LEU A 21 -3.19 -8.38 4.13
C LEU A 21 -2.11 -9.39 4.51
N ARG A 22 -2.12 -9.91 5.74
CA ARG A 22 -1.19 -10.98 6.16
C ARG A 22 -1.36 -12.26 5.35
N ALA A 23 -2.50 -12.47 4.69
CA ALA A 23 -2.70 -13.58 3.76
C ALA A 23 -1.83 -13.49 2.49
N LEU A 24 -1.21 -12.33 2.21
CA LEU A 24 -0.15 -12.23 1.20
C LEU A 24 1.14 -12.92 1.64
N GLY A 25 1.31 -13.12 2.95
CA GLY A 25 2.45 -13.81 3.53
C GLY A 25 2.53 -15.27 3.08
N GLY A 26 3.76 -15.76 2.96
CA GLY A 26 4.06 -17.12 2.50
C GLY A 26 4.29 -17.26 1.01
N HIS A 27 3.93 -16.27 0.18
CA HIS A 27 4.02 -16.37 -1.28
C HIS A 27 5.35 -15.87 -1.86
N GLN A 28 5.88 -16.57 -2.87
CA GLN A 28 6.98 -16.05 -3.70
C GLN A 28 6.46 -15.08 -4.76
N ILE A 29 7.18 -13.98 -4.98
CA ILE A 29 6.88 -12.99 -6.02
C ILE A 29 7.57 -13.43 -7.32
N ARG A 30 6.78 -13.75 -8.34
CA ARG A 30 7.23 -14.20 -9.66
C ARG A 30 7.38 -13.06 -10.66
N GLY A 31 6.48 -12.09 -10.57
CA GLY A 31 6.45 -10.93 -11.46
C GLY A 31 5.93 -9.71 -10.73
N VAL A 32 6.38 -8.53 -11.17
CA VAL A 32 5.89 -7.25 -10.67
C VAL A 32 5.66 -6.31 -11.84
N ARG A 33 4.47 -5.70 -11.85
CA ARG A 33 4.07 -4.71 -12.85
C ARG A 33 3.70 -3.40 -12.15
N TYR A 34 4.14 -2.30 -12.72
CA TYR A 34 3.65 -0.98 -12.35
C TYR A 34 2.61 -0.54 -13.37
N ILE A 35 1.56 0.06 -12.84
CA ILE A 35 0.40 0.50 -13.60
C ILE A 35 0.33 2.02 -13.48
N ASP A 36 0.36 2.68 -14.62
CA ASP A 36 0.14 4.12 -14.74
C ASP A 36 -1.13 4.37 -15.56
N LEU A 37 -1.94 5.32 -15.13
CA LEU A 37 -3.01 5.86 -15.97
C LEU A 37 -2.40 6.87 -16.95
N ASP A 38 -2.87 6.85 -18.20
CA ASP A 38 -2.40 7.76 -19.24
C ASP A 38 -2.94 9.17 -18.99
N TYR A 39 -2.21 9.94 -18.18
CA TYR A 39 -2.50 11.35 -17.91
C TYR A 39 -1.87 12.30 -18.95
N GLY A 40 -1.39 11.79 -20.09
CA GLY A 40 -0.76 12.58 -21.15
C GLY A 40 0.70 12.98 -20.88
N THR A 41 1.29 12.58 -19.75
CA THR A 41 2.72 12.73 -19.46
C THR A 41 3.45 11.44 -19.88
N ALA A 42 4.16 11.52 -21.01
CA ALA A 42 4.63 10.34 -21.76
C ALA A 42 5.72 9.48 -21.11
N ARG A 43 6.05 9.64 -19.82
CA ARG A 43 7.05 8.77 -19.17
C ARG A 43 6.74 8.49 -17.70
N PRO A 44 6.82 7.21 -17.30
CA PRO A 44 7.01 6.88 -15.90
C PRO A 44 8.27 7.56 -15.34
N TYR A 45 8.12 8.30 -14.24
CA TYR A 45 9.26 8.88 -13.51
C TYR A 45 9.81 7.83 -12.54
N TRP A 46 10.51 6.83 -13.09
CA TRP A 46 11.05 5.72 -12.29
C TRP A 46 12.56 5.82 -12.29
N ASP A 47 13.16 5.46 -11.14
CA ASP A 47 14.60 5.47 -10.88
C ASP A 47 15.19 6.73 -10.20
N GLU A 48 14.57 7.16 -9.11
CA GLU A 48 15.28 7.95 -8.09
C GLU A 48 15.99 7.02 -7.08
N GLY A 49 16.95 6.24 -7.56
CA GLY A 49 17.77 5.38 -6.71
C GLY A 49 16.98 4.24 -6.06
N GLU A 50 16.50 4.45 -4.84
CA GLU A 50 15.67 3.51 -4.06
C GLU A 50 14.17 3.74 -4.27
N ARG A 51 13.77 4.84 -4.93
CA ARG A 51 12.38 5.29 -5.09
C ARG A 51 11.89 5.16 -6.54
N ASP A 52 10.69 4.61 -6.70
CA ASP A 52 9.92 4.60 -7.95
C ASP A 52 8.57 5.30 -7.70
N LEU A 53 8.17 6.25 -8.55
CA LEU A 53 6.84 6.90 -8.50
C LEU A 53 5.90 6.24 -9.51
N VAL A 54 4.78 5.72 -9.05
CA VAL A 54 3.80 4.95 -9.83
C VAL A 54 2.46 5.65 -9.72
N ALA A 55 1.88 6.03 -10.85
CA ALA A 55 0.71 6.93 -10.86
C ALA A 55 -0.57 6.24 -10.39
N PHE A 56 -0.67 4.91 -10.46
CA PHE A 56 -1.91 4.22 -10.12
C PHE A 56 -1.74 3.02 -9.18
N GLY A 57 -0.86 2.08 -9.51
CA GLY A 57 -0.71 0.91 -8.65
C GLY A 57 0.34 -0.09 -9.07
N VAL A 58 0.51 -1.10 -8.23
CA VAL A 58 1.49 -2.17 -8.34
C VAL A 58 0.75 -3.51 -8.38
N GLU A 59 1.09 -4.37 -9.32
CA GLU A 59 0.62 -5.75 -9.38
C GLU A 59 1.77 -6.71 -9.05
N LEU A 60 1.45 -7.74 -8.29
CA LEU A 60 2.35 -8.82 -7.86
C LEU A 60 1.79 -10.14 -8.38
N ASP A 61 2.54 -10.80 -9.24
CA ASP A 61 2.23 -12.15 -9.68
C ASP A 61 2.89 -13.14 -8.71
N LEU A 62 2.07 -13.98 -8.08
CA LEU A 62 2.48 -14.89 -7.02
C LEU A 62 2.72 -16.31 -7.54
N ASP A 63 3.37 -17.13 -6.74
CA ASP A 63 3.70 -18.53 -7.06
C ASP A 63 2.49 -19.47 -7.12
N ASP A 64 1.36 -19.10 -6.52
CA ASP A 64 0.10 -19.81 -6.67
C ASP A 64 -0.65 -19.49 -7.97
N GLY A 65 -0.03 -18.67 -8.84
CA GLY A 65 -0.61 -18.22 -10.11
C GLY A 65 -1.60 -17.08 -9.97
N SER A 66 -1.84 -16.57 -8.76
CA SER A 66 -2.71 -15.42 -8.53
C SER A 66 -1.97 -14.10 -8.71
N THR A 67 -2.72 -13.05 -9.08
CA THR A 67 -2.25 -11.67 -9.05
C THR A 67 -2.84 -10.97 -7.83
N ARG A 68 -2.02 -10.16 -7.16
CA ARG A 68 -2.42 -9.27 -6.08
C ARG A 68 -2.00 -7.86 -6.42
N SER A 69 -2.89 -6.91 -6.22
CA SER A 69 -2.64 -5.54 -6.61
C SER A 69 -2.79 -4.59 -5.46
N VAL A 70 -1.88 -3.63 -5.35
CA VAL A 70 -1.96 -2.47 -4.45
C VAL A 70 -2.23 -1.26 -5.33
N VAL A 71 -3.29 -0.52 -5.04
CA VAL A 71 -3.78 0.54 -5.93
C VAL A 71 -4.16 1.77 -5.14
N TRP A 72 -3.89 2.94 -5.69
CA TRP A 72 -4.46 4.17 -5.19
C TRP A 72 -5.98 4.16 -5.44
N GLU A 73 -6.77 4.27 -4.37
CA GLU A 73 -8.21 4.43 -4.45
C GLU A 73 -8.59 5.81 -3.91
N GLN A 74 -9.51 6.47 -4.60
CA GLN A 74 -10.20 7.66 -4.10
C GLN A 74 -11.69 7.37 -3.94
N ARG A 75 -12.24 7.77 -2.79
CA ARG A 75 -13.66 7.76 -2.52
C ARG A 75 -14.02 9.09 -1.87
N ASP A 76 -14.90 9.83 -2.54
CA ASP A 76 -15.23 11.21 -2.19
C ASP A 76 -13.97 12.09 -2.15
N ALA A 77 -13.69 12.74 -1.01
CA ALA A 77 -12.50 13.58 -0.80
C ALA A 77 -11.34 12.82 -0.12
N ASN A 78 -11.49 11.53 0.17
CA ASN A 78 -10.49 10.74 0.88
C ASN A 78 -9.77 9.79 -0.08
N GLN A 79 -8.50 9.53 0.21
CA GLN A 79 -7.62 8.70 -0.62
C GLN A 79 -6.95 7.63 0.25
N GLY A 80 -6.59 6.51 -0.36
CA GLY A 80 -6.01 5.39 0.36
C GLY A 80 -5.40 4.35 -0.58
N LEU A 81 -4.65 3.39 -0.05
CA LEU A 81 -4.23 2.19 -0.78
C LEU A 81 -5.29 1.10 -0.64
N GLY A 82 -5.87 0.67 -1.75
CA GLY A 82 -6.67 -0.55 -1.83
C GLY A 82 -5.80 -1.76 -2.13
N VAL A 83 -6.21 -2.94 -1.66
CA VAL A 83 -5.57 -4.21 -2.03
C VAL A 83 -6.59 -5.16 -2.65
N ARG A 84 -6.30 -5.62 -3.86
CA ARG A 84 -7.22 -6.39 -4.70
C ARG A 84 -6.65 -7.75 -5.06
N ALA A 85 -7.54 -8.71 -5.25
CA ALA A 85 -7.22 -10.09 -5.62
C ALA A 85 -7.30 -10.34 -7.14
N GLU A 86 -6.93 -9.33 -7.92
CA GLU A 86 -7.04 -9.32 -9.38
C GLU A 86 -6.10 -8.27 -9.98
N ALA A 87 -5.85 -8.35 -11.29
CA ALA A 87 -5.14 -7.33 -12.04
C ALA A 87 -5.94 -6.02 -12.10
N LEU A 88 -5.25 -4.88 -12.01
CA LEU A 88 -5.81 -3.53 -12.09
C LEU A 88 -6.22 -3.17 -13.51
N ILE A 89 -5.44 -3.59 -14.50
CA ILE A 89 -5.80 -3.47 -15.91
C ILE A 89 -6.10 -4.88 -16.41
N PRO A 90 -7.38 -5.24 -16.59
CA PRO A 90 -7.74 -6.48 -17.26
C PRO A 90 -7.09 -6.55 -18.64
N ALA A 91 -6.68 -7.74 -19.09
CA ALA A 91 -5.94 -7.92 -20.35
C ALA A 91 -6.65 -7.38 -21.62
N HIS A 92 -7.95 -7.10 -21.54
CA HIS A 92 -8.75 -6.53 -22.62
C HIS A 92 -8.86 -5.01 -22.58
N VAL A 93 -8.34 -4.34 -21.55
CA VAL A 93 -8.36 -2.89 -21.38
C VAL A 93 -7.04 -2.31 -21.89
N THR A 94 -7.13 -1.35 -22.82
CA THR A 94 -5.96 -0.69 -23.44
C THR A 94 -5.67 0.70 -22.89
N SER A 95 -6.48 1.18 -21.93
CA SER A 95 -6.26 2.47 -21.27
C SER A 95 -5.31 2.30 -20.08
N GLY A 96 -4.20 3.03 -20.10
CA GLY A 96 -3.13 2.93 -19.10
C GLY A 96 -1.90 2.20 -19.63
N SER A 97 -0.75 2.51 -19.03
CA SER A 97 0.52 1.86 -19.35
C SER A 97 0.82 0.82 -18.28
N THR A 98 1.07 -0.40 -18.72
CA THR A 98 1.61 -1.47 -17.86
C THR A 98 3.07 -1.63 -18.15
N TRP A 99 3.90 -1.67 -17.12
CA TRP A 99 5.31 -1.92 -17.30
C TRP A 99 5.82 -3.02 -16.39
N ASP A 100 6.50 -3.98 -17.00
CA ASP A 100 7.17 -5.06 -16.29
C ASP A 100 8.44 -4.54 -15.61
N VAL A 101 8.42 -4.50 -14.28
CA VAL A 101 9.54 -4.11 -13.43
C VAL A 101 10.14 -5.28 -12.68
N SER A 102 9.78 -6.51 -13.02
CA SER A 102 10.21 -7.73 -12.34
C SER A 102 11.72 -7.86 -12.25
N ARG A 103 12.46 -7.41 -13.28
CA ARG A 103 13.94 -7.41 -13.26
C ARG A 103 14.51 -6.46 -12.21
N ARG A 104 13.89 -5.29 -12.02
CA ARG A 104 14.31 -4.32 -10.99
C ARG A 104 13.96 -4.86 -9.61
N TRP A 105 12.74 -5.35 -9.45
CA TRP A 105 12.27 -5.95 -8.20
C TRP A 105 13.18 -7.09 -7.76
N ARG A 106 13.49 -8.07 -8.63
CA ARG A 106 14.42 -9.17 -8.29
C ARG A 106 15.82 -8.74 -7.84
N ARG A 107 16.26 -7.51 -8.14
CA ARG A 107 17.58 -7.01 -7.74
C ARG A 107 17.56 -6.24 -6.42
N LYS A 108 16.42 -5.68 -6.02
CA LYS A 108 16.34 -4.70 -4.92
C LYS A 108 15.18 -4.93 -3.95
N GLY A 109 14.14 -5.63 -4.37
CA GLY A 109 12.95 -5.91 -3.58
C GLY A 109 12.93 -7.36 -3.09
N PRO A 110 11.99 -7.69 -2.20
CA PRO A 110 11.85 -9.01 -1.62
C PRO A 110 11.48 -10.07 -2.66
N ALA A 111 12.14 -11.23 -2.62
CA ALA A 111 11.79 -12.36 -3.49
C ALA A 111 10.53 -13.10 -3.01
N ARG A 112 10.25 -13.08 -1.69
CA ARG A 112 9.08 -13.67 -1.05
C ARG A 112 8.41 -12.65 -0.14
N ILE A 113 7.11 -12.79 0.10
CA ILE A 113 6.44 -12.07 1.17
C ILE A 113 6.47 -12.95 2.42
N SER A 114 7.43 -12.75 3.30
CA SER A 114 7.49 -13.46 4.59
C SER A 114 6.62 -12.80 5.66
N SER A 115 6.48 -11.48 5.60
CA SER A 115 5.60 -10.71 6.46
C SER A 115 5.10 -9.45 5.78
N VAL A 116 4.00 -8.93 6.31
CA VAL A 116 3.34 -7.71 5.84
C VAL A 116 3.13 -6.79 7.03
N GLN A 117 3.47 -5.51 6.88
CA GLN A 117 3.15 -4.46 7.85
C GLN A 117 2.37 -3.37 7.15
N SER A 118 1.38 -2.78 7.81
CA SER A 118 0.59 -1.68 7.25
C SER A 118 0.63 -0.44 8.13
N TRP A 119 0.50 0.72 7.52
CA TRP A 119 0.44 2.01 8.20
C TRP A 119 -0.81 2.77 7.78
N TRP A 120 -1.50 3.33 8.77
CA TRP A 120 -2.80 3.93 8.60
C TRP A 120 -2.79 5.39 9.02
N TRP A 121 -3.39 6.25 8.22
CA TRP A 121 -3.66 7.62 8.62
C TRP A 121 -5.00 7.67 9.37
N LYS A 122 -5.01 8.25 10.57
CA LYS A 122 -6.24 8.48 11.34
C LYS A 122 -6.85 9.81 10.91
N ASN A 123 -8.03 9.76 10.31
CA ASN A 123 -8.76 10.93 9.85
C ASN A 123 -9.92 11.22 10.82
N ASP A 124 -9.79 12.29 11.60
CA ASP A 124 -10.84 12.78 12.50
C ASP A 124 -11.60 13.90 11.77
N THR A 125 -12.67 13.53 11.06
CA THR A 125 -13.51 14.52 10.39
C THR A 125 -14.49 15.13 11.38
N THR A 126 -14.31 16.43 11.64
CA THR A 126 -15.36 17.27 12.22
C THR A 126 -16.26 17.73 11.09
N ARG A 127 -17.50 17.22 11.00
CA ARG A 127 -18.47 17.83 10.09
C ARG A 127 -18.69 19.28 10.53
N HIS A 128 -18.62 20.21 9.59
CA HIS A 128 -18.86 21.63 9.81
C HIS A 128 -20.32 21.86 10.26
N GLY A 129 -20.58 21.74 11.56
CA GLY A 129 -21.87 21.97 12.18
C GLY A 129 -21.78 21.79 13.70
N ALA A 130 -22.28 22.76 14.47
CA ALA A 130 -22.29 22.68 15.92
C ALA A 130 -23.19 21.51 16.38
N GLY A 131 -22.58 20.41 16.84
CA GLY A 131 -23.28 19.28 17.47
C GLY A 131 -23.25 17.95 16.72
N GLU A 132 -22.55 17.83 15.58
CA GLU A 132 -22.38 16.52 14.95
C GLU A 132 -21.26 15.70 15.60
N PRO A 133 -21.42 14.36 15.71
CA PRO A 133 -20.40 13.49 16.26
C PRO A 133 -19.13 13.53 15.40
N VAL A 134 -17.96 13.55 16.04
CA VAL A 134 -16.68 13.34 15.35
C VAL A 134 -16.68 11.90 14.83
N THR A 135 -16.52 11.74 13.51
CA THR A 135 -16.31 10.43 12.90
C THR A 135 -14.84 10.23 12.66
N THR A 136 -14.27 9.20 13.30
CA THR A 136 -12.91 8.74 13.04
C THR A 136 -12.93 7.68 11.96
N SER A 137 -12.11 7.84 10.92
CA SER A 137 -11.82 6.79 9.94
C SER A 137 -10.32 6.56 9.80
N PHE A 138 -9.95 5.44 9.20
CA PHE A 138 -8.57 5.06 8.94
C PHE A 138 -8.36 4.83 7.45
N GLU A 139 -7.32 5.43 6.90
CA GLU A 139 -6.92 5.32 5.50
C GLU A 139 -5.61 4.53 5.42
N LEU A 140 -5.59 3.45 4.64
CA LEU A 140 -4.35 2.69 4.45
C LEU A 140 -3.38 3.56 3.66
N HIS A 141 -2.30 4.00 4.30
CA HIS A 141 -1.36 4.95 3.71
C HIS A 141 -0.04 4.29 3.28
N GLY A 142 0.27 3.12 3.85
CA GLY A 142 1.49 2.41 3.55
C GLY A 142 1.41 0.92 3.80
N LEU A 143 2.17 0.16 3.02
CA LEU A 143 2.32 -1.29 3.11
C LEU A 143 3.80 -1.66 2.94
N ALA A 144 4.33 -2.47 3.87
CA ALA A 144 5.63 -3.11 3.71
C ALA A 144 5.44 -4.58 3.35
N LEU A 145 6.16 -5.04 2.33
CA LEU A 145 6.39 -6.45 2.04
C LEU A 145 7.82 -6.77 2.43
N ARG A 146 8.05 -7.83 3.22
CA ARG A 146 9.39 -8.17 3.71
C ARG A 146 9.81 -9.59 3.39
N ASP A 147 11.10 -9.77 3.13
CA ASP A 147 11.78 -11.06 3.05
C ASP A 147 13.12 -11.00 3.80
N GLY A 148 13.14 -11.40 5.07
CA GLY A 148 14.32 -11.24 5.91
C GLY A 148 14.76 -9.78 6.03
N ALA A 149 15.91 -9.44 5.44
CA ALA A 149 16.44 -8.08 5.41
C ALA A 149 15.96 -7.23 4.22
N GLU A 150 15.32 -7.85 3.21
CA GLU A 150 14.78 -7.15 2.06
C GLU A 150 13.38 -6.61 2.40
N GLU A 151 13.09 -5.39 1.97
CA GLU A 151 11.82 -4.72 2.19
C GLU A 151 11.38 -3.99 0.92
N ALA A 152 10.09 -4.02 0.60
CA ALA A 152 9.48 -3.07 -0.32
C ALA A 152 8.43 -2.27 0.45
N LEU A 153 8.57 -0.94 0.48
CA LEU A 153 7.54 -0.04 1.03
C LEU A 153 6.72 0.52 -0.13
N ILE A 154 5.41 0.29 -0.11
CA ILE A 154 4.44 0.86 -1.04
C ILE A 154 3.64 1.89 -0.24
N MET A 155 3.77 3.16 -0.61
CA MET A 155 3.23 4.29 0.15
C MET A 155 2.36 5.16 -0.75
N LEU A 156 1.38 5.84 -0.18
CA LEU A 156 0.81 7.04 -0.81
C LEU A 156 1.82 8.17 -0.71
N HIS A 157 1.98 8.92 -1.79
CA HIS A 157 2.79 10.13 -1.82
C HIS A 157 1.98 11.28 -2.40
N GLY A 158 1.71 12.28 -1.56
CA GLY A 158 0.81 13.37 -1.95
C GLY A 158 -0.59 12.84 -2.22
N VAL A 159 -1.30 13.52 -3.13
CA VAL A 159 -2.71 13.22 -3.44
C VAL A 159 -2.88 12.22 -4.58
N ASP A 160 -1.88 12.00 -5.43
CA ASP A 160 -2.13 11.36 -6.74
C ASP A 160 -1.20 10.19 -7.07
N ASP A 161 -0.20 9.88 -6.22
CA ASP A 161 0.83 8.90 -6.57
C ASP A 161 0.99 7.78 -5.52
N VAL A 162 1.27 6.58 -6.03
CA VAL A 162 1.82 5.45 -5.25
C VAL A 162 3.33 5.49 -5.39
N THR A 163 4.06 5.57 -4.28
CA THR A 163 5.52 5.46 -4.28
C THR A 163 5.97 4.08 -3.81
N VAL A 164 6.88 3.47 -4.55
CA VAL A 164 7.53 2.21 -4.18
C VAL A 164 8.97 2.47 -3.80
N TYR A 165 9.35 2.09 -2.58
CA TYR A 165 10.73 2.09 -2.12
C TYR A 165 11.24 0.66 -2.02
N LEU A 166 12.32 0.35 -2.75
CA LEU A 166 12.93 -0.98 -2.74
C LEU A 166 14.18 -0.97 -1.85
N ASN A 167 14.12 -1.77 -0.79
CA ASN A 167 15.10 -1.90 0.27
C ASN A 167 15.58 -0.54 0.81
N PRO A 168 14.64 0.31 1.29
CA PRO A 168 15.00 1.65 1.74
C PRO A 168 15.92 1.58 2.96
N GLY A 169 16.98 2.37 2.95
CA GLY A 169 17.83 2.52 4.14
C GLY A 169 17.04 3.05 5.35
N ARG A 170 17.50 2.75 6.58
CA ARG A 170 16.83 3.12 7.84
C ARG A 170 16.42 4.60 7.91
N SER A 171 17.30 5.50 7.45
CA SER A 171 17.04 6.95 7.44
C SER A 171 15.93 7.35 6.47
N LEU A 172 15.86 6.71 5.30
CA LEU A 172 14.78 6.97 4.35
C LEU A 172 13.46 6.42 4.88
N ARG A 173 13.47 5.19 5.40
CA ARG A 173 12.31 4.57 6.05
C ARG A 173 11.74 5.45 7.17
N ALA A 174 12.58 6.01 8.04
CA ALA A 174 12.15 6.90 9.11
C ALA A 174 11.58 8.24 8.61
N ARG A 175 11.99 8.71 7.43
CA ARG A 175 11.47 9.95 6.82
C ARG A 175 10.13 9.75 6.13
N VAL A 176 9.91 8.60 5.50
CA VAL A 176 8.67 8.33 4.74
C VAL A 176 7.53 7.88 5.64
N LEU A 177 7.85 7.28 6.79
CA LEU A 177 6.87 6.93 7.82
C LEU A 177 6.67 8.13 8.75
N SER A 178 5.65 8.95 8.47
CA SER A 178 5.25 10.05 9.37
C SER A 178 4.92 9.51 10.77
N PRO A 179 5.26 10.22 11.85
CA PRO A 179 4.83 9.86 13.21
C PRO A 179 3.29 9.84 13.38
N GLU A 180 2.54 10.46 12.45
CA GLU A 180 1.08 10.47 12.45
C GLU A 180 0.48 9.15 11.91
N LEU A 181 1.30 8.30 11.29
CA LEU A 181 0.87 7.01 10.79
C LEU A 181 0.82 5.97 11.92
N VAL A 182 -0.34 5.34 12.07
CA VAL A 182 -0.58 4.26 13.02
C VAL A 182 -0.12 2.93 12.42
N PRO A 183 0.93 2.28 12.94
CA PRO A 183 1.37 0.99 12.46
C PRO A 183 0.44 -0.13 12.95
N LEU A 184 0.10 -1.07 12.07
CA LEU A 184 -0.55 -2.34 12.42
C LEU A 184 0.34 -3.52 11.99
N GLY A 185 0.52 -4.49 12.89
CA GLY A 185 1.16 -5.78 12.62
C GLY A 185 2.69 -5.86 12.57
N GLY A 186 3.41 -5.00 13.29
CA GLY A 186 4.87 -5.11 13.45
C GLY A 186 5.28 -5.89 14.72
N PRO A 187 6.56 -6.31 14.84
CA PRO A 187 7.09 -6.83 16.10
C PRO A 187 6.93 -5.83 17.27
N ASP A 188 6.94 -4.52 16.97
CA ASP A 188 6.69 -3.45 17.95
C ASP A 188 5.20 -3.26 18.31
N ALA A 189 4.27 -3.75 17.47
CA ALA A 189 2.83 -3.68 17.77
C ALA A 189 2.43 -4.62 18.92
N ALA A 190 3.28 -5.61 19.24
CA ALA A 190 3.09 -6.49 20.39
C ALA A 190 3.54 -5.87 21.73
N ALA A 191 4.24 -4.72 21.72
CA ALA A 191 4.95 -4.20 22.88
C ALA A 191 4.41 -2.90 23.51
N GLY A 192 3.42 -2.22 22.93
CA GLY A 192 2.92 -1.01 23.58
C GLY A 192 1.98 -0.18 22.74
N GLU A 193 0.70 -0.42 22.91
CA GLU A 193 -0.36 0.54 23.25
C GLU A 193 -1.65 -0.18 22.91
N ALA A 194 -2.45 -0.45 23.94
CA ALA A 194 -3.85 -0.74 23.71
C ALA A 194 -4.36 0.41 22.85
N LEU A 195 -4.84 0.10 21.64
CA LEU A 195 -5.63 1.04 20.84
C LEU A 195 -6.61 1.70 21.82
N PRO A 196 -6.69 3.04 21.90
CA PRO A 196 -7.57 3.70 22.84
C PRO A 196 -8.97 3.14 22.59
N THR A 197 -9.44 2.38 23.58
CA THR A 197 -10.80 1.87 23.61
C THR A 197 -11.63 3.10 23.95
N GLY A 198 -12.34 3.61 22.94
CA GLY A 198 -13.50 4.47 23.17
C GLY A 198 -14.56 3.70 23.94
#